data_AF-Q5BQQ5-F1
#
_entry.id   AF-Q5BQQ5-F1
#
_cell.length_a   1.000
_cell.length_b   1.000
_cell.length_c   1.000
_cell.angle_alpha   90.00
_cell.angle_beta   90.00
_cell.angle_gamma   90.00
#
_symmetry.space_group_name_H-M   'P 1'
#
loop_
_entity.id
_entity.type
_entity.pdbx_description
1 polymer ?
#
loop_
_entity_poly.entity_id
_entity_poly.type
_entity_poly.pdbx_seq_one_letter_code
_entity_poly.pdbx_strand_id
1 'polypeptide(L)' 'METFRALKEGREPDYSEYKQFKLTCENVGFQMLEKMGWKEGEGLGADGQGIVNPVNK' A
#
# COMPACT_ATOMS: atom_id res chain seq x y z
N MET A 1 10.51 -8.50 -2.78
CA MET A 1 11.75 -8.41 -3.59
C MET A 1 11.61 -7.71 -4.95
N GLU A 2 10.43 -7.64 -5.59
CA GLU A 2 10.30 -7.06 -6.95
C GLU A 2 10.73 -5.58 -7.02
N THR A 3 10.33 -4.73 -6.07
CA THR A 3 10.71 -3.31 -6.02
C THR A 3 12.22 -3.09 -5.88
N PHE A 4 12.88 -3.91 -5.07
CA PHE A 4 14.33 -3.89 -4.92
C PHE A 4 15.06 -4.34 -6.19
N ARG A 5 14.53 -5.37 -6.87
CA ARG A 5 15.07 -5.84 -8.15
C ARG A 5 14.91 -4.80 -9.25
N ALA A 6 13.74 -4.16 -9.35
CA ALA A 6 13.45 -3.12 -10.32
C ALA A 6 14.39 -1.92 -10.16
N LEU A 7 14.60 -1.47 -8.91
CA LEU A 7 15.55 -0.40 -8.59
C LEU A 7 16.99 -0.76 -9.01
N LYS A 8 17.42 -2.00 -8.76
CA LYS A 8 18.75 -2.48 -9.16
C LYS A 8 18.91 -2.57 -10.68
N GLU A 9 17.83 -2.88 -11.39
CA GLU A 9 17.78 -3.03 -12.85
C GLU A 9 17.49 -1.71 -13.58
N GLY A 10 17.26 -0.61 -12.86
CA GLY A 10 16.94 0.70 -13.43
C GLY A 10 15.60 0.75 -14.18
N ARG A 11 14.69 -0.19 -13.87
CA ARG A 11 13.35 -0.26 -14.45
C ARG A 11 12.30 0.16 -13.43
N GLU A 12 11.13 0.54 -13.91
CA GLU A 12 10.00 0.78 -13.01
C GLU A 12 9.55 -0.53 -12.34
N PRO A 13 9.24 -0.51 -11.03
CA PRO A 13 8.68 -1.65 -10.33
C PRO A 13 7.33 -2.04 -10.91
N ASP A 14 7.09 -3.35 -11.01
CA ASP A 14 5.80 -3.89 -11.36
C ASP A 14 4.88 -3.94 -10.14
N TYR A 15 3.88 -3.06 -10.12
CA TYR A 15 2.87 -2.96 -9.06
C TYR A 15 1.59 -3.79 -9.34
N SER A 16 1.63 -4.71 -10.31
CA SER A 16 0.48 -5.54 -10.70
C SER A 16 -0.12 -6.32 -9.51
N GLU A 17 0.71 -6.85 -8.60
CA GLU A 17 0.26 -7.58 -7.41
C GLU A 17 -0.54 -6.70 -6.44
N TYR A 18 -0.08 -5.45 -6.21
CA TYR A 18 -0.82 -4.48 -5.39
C TYR A 18 -2.19 -4.14 -6.02
N LYS A 19 -2.24 -3.96 -7.34
CA LYS A 19 -3.50 -3.66 -8.04
C LYS A 19 -4.50 -4.80 -7.94
N GLN A 20 -4.04 -6.04 -7.94
CA GLN A 20 -4.90 -7.21 -7.87
C GLN A 20 -5.53 -7.40 -6.48
N PHE A 21 -4.80 -7.08 -5.41
CA PHE A 21 -5.24 -7.29 -4.02
C PHE A 21 -5.49 -5.99 -3.25
N LYS A 22 -5.79 -4.91 -3.97
CA LYS A 22 -6.09 -3.60 -3.37
C LYS A 22 -7.27 -3.73 -2.40
N LEU A 23 -7.13 -3.16 -1.21
CA LEU A 23 -8.22 -3.08 -0.24
C LEU A 23 -9.38 -2.26 -0.83
N THR A 24 -10.58 -2.84 -0.89
CA THR A 24 -11.79 -2.16 -1.36
C THR A 24 -12.65 -1.71 -0.18
N CYS A 25 -13.58 -0.79 -0.41
CA CYS A 25 -14.51 -0.30 0.62
C CYS A 25 -15.48 -1.37 1.16
N GLU A 26 -15.65 -2.47 0.42
CA GLU A 26 -16.42 -3.64 0.85
C GLU A 26 -15.70 -4.46 1.94
N ASN A 27 -14.38 -4.24 2.09
CA ASN A 27 -13.58 -4.96 3.07
C ASN A 27 -13.83 -4.43 4.49
N VAL A 28 -14.06 -5.33 5.44
CA VAL A 28 -14.30 -4.97 6.86
C VAL A 28 -13.12 -4.21 7.46
N GLY A 29 -11.89 -4.59 7.15
CA GLY A 29 -10.67 -3.90 7.59
C GLY A 29 -10.55 -2.50 7.02
N PHE A 30 -10.96 -2.28 5.76
CA PHE A 30 -11.03 -0.94 5.17
C PHE A 30 -11.96 -0.04 5.98
N GLN A 31 -13.18 -0.51 6.25
CA GLN A 31 -14.18 0.27 6.99
C GLN A 31 -13.74 0.56 8.43
N MET A 32 -12.99 -0.36 9.06
CA MET A 32 -12.41 -0.14 10.38
C MET A 32 -11.35 0.95 10.35
N LEU A 33 -10.44 0.94 9.37
CA LEU A 33 -9.42 1.97 9.21
C LEU A 33 -10.06 3.35 9.00
N GLU A 34 -11.04 3.44 8.11
CA GLU A 34 -11.76 4.69 7.83
C GLU A 34 -12.44 5.26 9.08
N LYS A 35 -13.12 4.40 9.87
CA LYS A 35 -13.74 4.80 11.14
C LYS A 35 -12.73 5.29 12.19
N MET A 36 -11.49 4.81 12.12
CA MET A 36 -10.39 5.27 12.99
C MET A 36 -9.69 6.53 12.45
N GLY A 37 -10.21 7.12 11.36
CA GLY A 37 -9.71 8.37 10.79
C GLY A 37 -8.63 8.21 9.72
N TRP A 38 -8.29 6.98 9.32
CA TRP A 38 -7.42 6.74 8.17
C TRP A 38 -8.17 7.03 6.85
N LYS A 39 -7.48 7.53 5.83
CA LYS A 39 -8.07 7.76 4.50
C LYS A 39 -7.32 6.95 3.44
N GLU A 40 -8.06 6.52 2.43
CA GLU A 40 -7.48 5.75 1.32
C GLU A 40 -6.33 6.50 0.66
N GLY A 41 -5.18 5.83 0.54
CA GLY A 41 -3.97 6.37 -0.06
C GLY A 41 -3.05 7.11 0.90
N GLU A 42 -3.44 7.30 2.17
CA GLU A 42 -2.58 7.88 3.20
C GLU A 42 -1.75 6.82 3.92
N GLY A 43 -0.56 7.23 4.39
CA GLY A 43 0.27 6.40 5.26
C GLY A 43 -0.31 6.34 6.68
N LEU A 44 0.10 5.33 7.45
CA LEU A 44 -0.27 5.22 8.87
C LEU A 44 0.68 6.03 9.76
N GLY A 45 0.23 6.40 10.96
CA GLY A 45 1.00 7.17 11.94
C GLY A 45 0.43 8.57 12.15
N ALA A 46 0.91 9.27 13.18
CA ALA A 46 0.36 10.58 13.59
C ALA A 46 0.42 11.63 12.47
N ASP A 47 1.46 11.57 11.64
CA ASP A 47 1.70 12.50 10.53
C ASP A 47 1.54 11.80 9.16
N GLY A 48 0.97 10.59 9.13
CA GLY A 48 0.86 9.79 7.91
C GLY A 48 2.22 9.31 7.35
N GLN A 49 3.25 9.23 8.19
CA GLN A 49 4.64 8.96 7.80
C GLN A 49 4.93 7.50 7.43
N GLY A 50 3.99 6.58 7.71
CA GLY A 50 4.11 5.17 7.38
C GLY A 50 4.07 4.91 5.88
N ILE A 51 4.57 3.75 5.47
CA ILE A 51 4.56 3.35 4.06
C ILE A 51 3.13 3.15 3.58
N VAL A 52 2.80 3.71 2.41
CA VAL A 52 1.48 3.57 1.76
C VAL A 52 1.37 2.22 1.05
N ASN A 53 2.46 1.80 0.41
CA ASN A 53 2.52 0.56 -0.34
C ASN A 53 3.13 -0.56 0.52
N PRO A 54 2.57 -1.78 0.48
CA PRO A 54 3.15 -2.94 1.16
C PRO A 54 4.60 -3.20 0.74
N VAL A 55 5.37 -3.79 1.65
CA VAL A 55 6.68 -4.34 1.29
C VAL A 55 6.49 -5.67 0.57
N ASN A 56 7.09 -5.80 -0.61
CA ASN A 56 7.06 -7.07 -1.36
C ASN A 56 7.87 -8.14 -0.61
N LYS A 57 7.30 -9.33 -0.41
CA LYS A 57 8.02 -10.51 0.11
C LYS A 57 9.25 -10.85 -0.73
#